data_AF-A0A2V3JCE1-F1
#
_entry.id   AF-A0A2V3JCE1-F1
#
_cell.length_a   1.000
_cell.length_b   1.000
_cell.length_c   1.000
_cell.angle_alpha   90.00
_cell.angle_beta   90.00
_cell.angle_gamma   90.00
#
_symmetry.space_group_name_H-M   'P 1'
#
loop_
_entity.id
_entity.type
_entity.pdbx_description
1 polymer ?
#
loop_
_entity_poly.entity_id
_entity_poly.type
_entity_poly.pdbx_seq_one_letter_code
_entity_poly.pdbx_strand_id
1 'polypeptide(L)'
;MNENKNQKEMKRKTVMGMLLICLVLGAVSVGCVIGIVSAEDTTNKKFLFDESHHQSWYNYIDAGLADFAKELRNKGYQVDRVTDGPITYDKLKDYDIFVLPNGLVGKYSFDEGVKLLTDDEIKALKKFVADGGGLFLFGCGWSWVDYTHLSIEKAQVNRIGKEFGIKLNDDIIYDPTNRYPGCREGEGCPIFHRPFIKEHPITKDVYEITNCKGFPSSLTISDPSVDVVISGDEDSYTGYRGEYYKKGENPPFIAVTEYVKGKVVFAGSVGFLLSIDENNDGIKNLYEYDNKKLGLNIIDWLSVSLAKETASKLINSVSTKIDALKRKNVDTSLIEQALSRAEDSYELEKYDEAYELAQNAQKMADDAYETAGYIESAQSEIDEAKSIGADVTDAESKLNDARDALDKGNYEYARSWADDALELAKHASVGSVKIIDLKALATKYDQRTVVVSGTIRDIETVYGKGYTFALDDGTGMISVVYEGGLGDIQEGDKVMVSGAFQASTGTVAAETVQKSGVGGVPGFEAIFAIAGLLTVAYLIRRRKEG
;
A
#
# COMPACT_ATOMS: atom_id res chain seq x y z
N MET A 1 -71.11 -7.26 -18.17
CA MET A 1 -69.83 -8.00 -18.35
C MET A 1 -68.73 -7.32 -17.54
N ASN A 2 -68.88 -7.34 -16.22
CA ASN A 2 -68.11 -6.52 -15.29
C ASN A 2 -67.59 -7.36 -14.10
N GLU A 3 -67.20 -8.61 -14.36
CA GLU A 3 -66.66 -9.54 -13.35
C GLU A 3 -65.26 -10.09 -13.68
N ASN A 4 -64.69 -9.80 -14.86
CA ASN A 4 -63.39 -10.35 -15.29
C ASN A 4 -62.19 -9.38 -15.14
N LYS A 5 -62.40 -8.19 -14.55
CA LYS A 5 -61.32 -7.21 -14.30
C LYS A 5 -60.73 -7.29 -12.87
N ASN A 6 -61.49 -7.77 -11.89
CA ASN A 6 -61.05 -7.86 -10.48
C ASN A 6 -60.28 -9.14 -10.11
N GLN A 7 -60.27 -10.19 -10.94
CA GLN A 7 -59.46 -11.39 -10.71
C GLN A 7 -58.01 -11.27 -11.20
N LYS A 8 -57.68 -10.26 -12.03
CA LYS A 8 -56.32 -10.04 -12.57
C LYS A 8 -55.48 -9.09 -11.70
N GLU A 9 -56.10 -8.25 -10.87
CA GLU A 9 -55.40 -7.38 -9.90
C GLU A 9 -55.09 -8.07 -8.56
N MET A 10 -55.88 -9.09 -8.14
CA MET A 10 -55.61 -9.83 -6.90
C MET A 10 -54.45 -10.84 -7.01
N LYS A 11 -54.11 -11.34 -8.20
CA LYS A 11 -52.92 -12.20 -8.41
C LYS A 11 -51.61 -11.42 -8.54
N ARG A 12 -51.66 -10.08 -8.69
CA ARG A 12 -50.47 -9.22 -8.84
C ARG A 12 -49.96 -8.64 -7.51
N LYS A 13 -50.75 -8.72 -6.42
CA LYS A 13 -50.35 -8.26 -5.07
C LYS A 13 -49.89 -9.38 -4.12
N THR A 14 -50.08 -10.66 -4.45
CA THR A 14 -49.63 -11.78 -3.59
C THR A 14 -48.25 -12.33 -3.99
N VAL A 15 -47.70 -11.94 -5.15
CA VAL A 15 -46.35 -12.36 -5.59
C VAL A 15 -45.26 -11.36 -5.18
N MET A 16 -45.62 -10.15 -4.76
CA MET A 16 -44.66 -9.13 -4.27
C MET A 16 -44.43 -9.15 -2.74
N GLY A 17 -45.12 -10.01 -1.98
CA GLY A 17 -45.03 -10.07 -0.52
C GLY A 17 -44.34 -11.31 0.05
N MET A 18 -43.78 -12.18 -0.79
CA MET A 18 -43.26 -13.49 -0.38
C MET A 18 -41.83 -13.76 -0.93
N LEU A 19 -41.08 -12.69 -1.19
CA LEU A 19 -39.69 -12.73 -1.67
C LEU A 19 -38.74 -11.94 -0.76
N LEU A 20 -39.16 -11.63 0.47
CA LEU A 20 -38.38 -10.79 1.39
C LEU A 20 -38.04 -11.42 2.75
N ILE A 21 -38.47 -12.64 3.08
CA ILE A 21 -38.13 -13.26 4.37
C ILE A 21 -37.96 -14.78 4.16
N CYS A 22 -36.81 -15.30 4.61
CA CYS A 22 -36.33 -16.70 4.61
C CYS A 22 -35.47 -17.15 3.42
N LEU A 23 -34.19 -16.77 3.42
CA LEU A 23 -33.09 -17.73 3.64
C LEU A 23 -31.75 -16.99 3.78
N VAL A 24 -31.54 -16.49 5.00
CA VAL A 24 -30.24 -16.60 5.66
C VAL A 24 -30.01 -18.10 5.89
N LEU A 25 -29.02 -18.68 5.22
CA LEU A 25 -28.14 -19.79 5.62
C LEU A 25 -27.56 -20.49 4.38
N GLY A 26 -26.25 -20.35 4.19
CA GLY A 26 -25.44 -21.32 3.44
C GLY A 26 -25.09 -20.99 1.99
N ALA A 27 -24.27 -19.95 1.78
CA ALA A 27 -23.29 -19.95 0.70
C ALA A 27 -22.17 -18.95 1.02
N VAL A 28 -21.10 -19.44 1.66
CA VAL A 28 -19.77 -18.86 1.51
C VAL A 28 -19.38 -19.13 0.07
N SER A 29 -19.71 -18.22 -0.84
CA SER A 29 -19.02 -18.13 -2.12
C SER A 29 -17.98 -17.03 -1.97
N VAL A 30 -16.72 -17.46 -1.84
CA VAL A 30 -15.55 -16.63 -2.14
C VAL A 30 -15.66 -16.23 -3.61
N GLY A 31 -16.41 -15.16 -3.85
CA GLY A 31 -16.49 -14.49 -5.14
C GLY A 31 -15.24 -13.63 -5.26
N CYS A 32 -14.18 -14.21 -5.81
CA CYS A 32 -13.09 -13.44 -6.37
C CYS A 32 -13.73 -12.54 -7.44
N VAL A 33 -13.95 -11.26 -7.12
CA VAL A 33 -14.34 -10.26 -8.12
C VAL A 33 -13.09 -10.04 -8.96
N ILE A 34 -12.92 -10.91 -9.96
CA ILE A 34 -12.05 -10.62 -11.10
C ILE A 34 -12.69 -9.38 -11.72
N GLY A 35 -12.03 -8.23 -11.55
CA GLY A 35 -12.43 -6.98 -12.18
C GLY A 35 -12.48 -7.18 -13.68
N ILE A 36 -13.68 -7.46 -14.19
CA ILE A 36 -13.99 -7.26 -15.59
C ILE A 36 -14.11 -5.74 -15.70
N VAL A 37 -13.09 -5.09 -16.25
CA VAL A 37 -13.20 -3.73 -16.76
C VAL A 37 -14.36 -3.75 -17.76
N SER A 38 -15.53 -3.25 -17.34
CA SER A 38 -16.72 -3.15 -18.19
C SER A 38 -16.38 -2.25 -19.38
N ALA A 39 -16.82 -2.64 -20.57
CA ALA A 39 -16.65 -1.88 -21.81
C ALA A 39 -17.33 -0.50 -21.79
N GLU A 40 -18.12 -0.18 -20.75
CA GLU A 40 -18.80 1.12 -20.58
C GLU A 40 -17.87 2.28 -20.17
N ASP A 41 -16.64 2.02 -19.70
CA ASP A 41 -15.70 3.05 -19.20
C ASP A 41 -14.94 3.81 -20.32
N THR A 42 -15.11 3.40 -21.59
CA THR A 42 -14.37 3.95 -22.74
C THR A 42 -15.12 5.04 -23.51
N THR A 43 -16.44 5.12 -23.36
CA THR A 43 -17.26 6.14 -24.01
C THR A 43 -17.15 7.45 -23.23
N ASN A 44 -16.33 8.39 -23.73
CA ASN A 44 -16.19 9.82 -23.37
C ASN A 44 -14.76 10.29 -23.06
N LYS A 45 -13.74 9.42 -23.09
CA LYS A 45 -12.34 9.85 -22.87
C LYS A 45 -11.80 10.64 -24.06
N LYS A 46 -11.08 11.72 -23.78
CA LYS A 46 -10.57 12.66 -24.79
C LYS A 46 -9.05 12.63 -24.91
N PHE A 47 -8.59 12.70 -26.16
CA PHE A 47 -7.19 12.61 -26.56
C PHE A 47 -6.80 13.85 -27.33
N LEU A 48 -5.65 14.41 -27.00
CA LEU A 48 -5.08 15.52 -27.74
C LEU A 48 -3.70 15.16 -28.28
N PHE A 49 -3.57 15.15 -29.61
CA PHE A 49 -2.28 15.00 -30.29
C PHE A 49 -1.66 16.37 -30.57
N ASP A 50 -0.38 16.52 -30.27
CA ASP A 50 0.38 17.70 -30.66
C ASP A 50 0.71 17.68 -32.15
N GLU A 51 0.22 18.70 -32.86
CA GLU A 51 0.57 19.04 -34.24
C GLU A 51 1.01 20.52 -34.33
N SER A 52 1.36 21.15 -33.19
CA SER A 52 1.65 22.59 -33.08
C SER A 52 3.13 22.96 -33.14
N HIS A 53 4.01 21.96 -33.28
CA HIS A 53 5.45 22.10 -33.21
C HIS A 53 6.20 21.62 -34.45
N HIS A 54 5.55 21.72 -35.62
CA HIS A 54 6.14 21.35 -36.90
C HIS A 54 6.55 19.87 -36.92
N GLN A 55 5.69 19.00 -36.38
CA GLN A 55 5.87 17.57 -36.49
C GLN A 55 5.84 17.16 -37.96
N SER A 56 6.60 16.12 -38.31
CA SER A 56 6.52 15.52 -39.65
C SER A 56 5.12 14.94 -39.93
N TRP A 57 4.72 14.87 -41.20
CA TRP A 57 3.44 14.31 -41.63
C TRP A 57 3.20 12.86 -41.14
N TYR A 58 4.27 12.10 -40.88
CA TYR A 58 4.22 10.77 -40.25
C TYR A 58 3.52 10.78 -38.88
N ASN A 59 3.47 11.92 -38.21
CA ASN A 59 2.96 12.08 -36.86
C ASN A 59 1.55 12.69 -36.81
N TYR A 60 0.94 13.01 -37.95
CA TYR A 60 -0.39 13.61 -37.98
C TYR A 60 -1.51 12.56 -37.90
N ILE A 61 -2.55 12.87 -37.13
CA ILE A 61 -3.69 11.96 -36.91
C ILE A 61 -4.59 11.77 -38.14
N ASP A 62 -4.37 12.54 -39.20
CA ASP A 62 -5.05 12.40 -40.50
C ASP A 62 -4.11 11.86 -41.60
N ALA A 63 -2.85 11.59 -41.28
CA ALA A 63 -1.87 11.07 -42.24
C ALA A 63 -1.15 9.85 -41.67
N GLY A 64 0.08 10.00 -41.15
CA GLY A 64 0.87 8.85 -40.69
C GLY A 64 0.25 8.10 -39.51
N LEU A 65 -0.58 8.73 -38.69
CA LEU A 65 -1.31 8.09 -37.57
C LEU A 65 -2.81 7.89 -37.84
N ALA A 66 -3.27 8.03 -39.09
CA ALA A 66 -4.69 7.98 -39.45
C ALA A 66 -5.41 6.70 -39.00
N ASP A 67 -4.80 5.54 -39.21
CA ASP A 67 -5.37 4.26 -38.84
C ASP A 67 -5.39 4.08 -37.32
N PHE A 68 -4.36 4.53 -36.62
CA PHE A 68 -4.35 4.48 -35.15
C PHE A 68 -5.45 5.39 -34.57
N ALA A 69 -5.55 6.63 -35.05
CA ALA A 69 -6.62 7.55 -34.66
C ALA A 69 -8.02 6.99 -34.98
N LYS A 70 -8.17 6.25 -36.09
CA LYS A 70 -9.41 5.55 -36.43
C LYS A 70 -9.72 4.43 -35.42
N GLU A 71 -8.73 3.61 -35.05
CA GLU A 71 -8.92 2.56 -34.05
C GLU A 71 -9.29 3.12 -32.67
N LEU A 72 -8.71 4.25 -32.28
CA LEU A 72 -9.12 4.96 -31.06
C LEU A 72 -10.58 5.43 -31.13
N ARG A 73 -10.99 6.06 -32.24
CA ARG A 73 -12.37 6.49 -32.45
C ARG A 73 -13.35 5.32 -32.47
N ASN A 74 -12.98 4.19 -33.07
CA ASN A 74 -13.77 2.96 -33.06
C ASN A 74 -14.01 2.42 -31.64
N LYS A 75 -13.08 2.72 -30.72
CA LYS A 75 -13.16 2.37 -29.31
C LYS A 75 -13.98 3.37 -28.47
N GLY A 76 -14.54 4.40 -29.09
CA GLY A 76 -15.39 5.40 -28.42
C GLY A 76 -14.64 6.62 -27.90
N TYR A 77 -13.34 6.74 -28.18
CA TYR A 77 -12.54 7.88 -27.78
C TYR A 77 -12.76 9.11 -28.67
N GLN A 78 -12.80 10.29 -28.07
CA GLN A 78 -12.72 11.56 -28.80
C GLN A 78 -11.25 11.87 -29.08
N VAL A 79 -10.89 11.99 -30.36
CA VAL A 79 -9.51 12.20 -30.80
C VAL A 79 -9.37 13.53 -31.51
N ASP A 80 -8.78 14.49 -30.80
CA ASP A 80 -8.53 15.85 -31.25
C ASP A 80 -7.03 16.08 -31.48
N ARG A 81 -6.72 17.23 -32.09
CA ARG A 81 -5.34 17.70 -32.27
C ARG A 81 -5.24 19.18 -31.91
N VAL A 82 -4.05 19.60 -31.52
CA VAL A 82 -3.71 21.01 -31.34
C VAL A 82 -2.69 21.41 -32.40
N THR A 83 -3.05 22.37 -33.24
CA THR A 83 -2.20 22.85 -34.35
C THR A 83 -1.55 24.21 -34.05
N ASP A 84 -2.00 24.90 -33.01
CA ASP A 84 -1.50 26.22 -32.60
C ASP A 84 -0.83 26.17 -31.22
N GLY A 85 0.42 26.66 -31.16
CA GLY A 85 1.15 26.79 -29.90
C GLY A 85 0.93 28.16 -29.24
N PRO A 86 1.24 28.31 -27.94
CA PRO A 86 1.85 27.31 -27.07
C PRO A 86 0.85 26.30 -26.48
N ILE A 87 1.36 25.15 -26.06
CA ILE A 87 0.66 24.13 -25.27
C ILE A 87 0.54 24.58 -23.82
N THR A 88 -0.64 25.06 -23.45
CA THR A 88 -0.92 25.55 -22.08
C THR A 88 -1.75 24.54 -21.31
N TYR A 89 -1.70 24.62 -19.97
CA TYR A 89 -2.51 23.75 -19.11
C TYR A 89 -4.02 23.90 -19.37
N ASP A 90 -4.49 25.11 -19.71
CA ASP A 90 -5.90 25.32 -20.05
C ASP A 90 -6.33 24.57 -21.33
N LYS A 91 -5.42 24.35 -22.29
CA LYS A 91 -5.69 23.48 -23.45
C LYS A 91 -5.67 21.99 -23.11
N LEU A 92 -4.99 21.60 -22.03
CA LEU A 92 -4.76 20.20 -21.65
C LEU A 92 -5.80 19.66 -20.65
N LYS A 93 -6.25 20.49 -19.69
CA LYS A 93 -7.01 20.06 -18.50
C LYS A 93 -8.35 19.36 -18.78
N ASP A 94 -8.92 19.56 -19.97
CA ASP A 94 -10.18 18.94 -20.38
C ASP A 94 -9.97 17.61 -21.15
N TYR A 95 -8.72 17.18 -21.30
CA TYR A 95 -8.31 15.93 -21.95
C TYR A 95 -7.80 14.93 -20.92
N ASP A 96 -7.96 13.64 -21.20
CA ASP A 96 -7.43 12.57 -20.34
C ASP A 96 -6.00 12.21 -20.74
N ILE A 97 -5.70 12.27 -22.04
CA ILE A 97 -4.40 11.88 -22.59
C ILE A 97 -3.87 12.95 -23.55
N PHE A 98 -2.60 13.29 -23.36
CA PHE A 98 -1.82 14.07 -24.33
C PHE A 98 -0.78 13.19 -24.99
N VAL A 99 -0.69 13.29 -26.32
CA VAL A 99 0.31 12.60 -27.12
C VAL A 99 1.26 13.64 -27.70
N LEU A 100 2.56 13.47 -27.46
CA LEU A 100 3.60 14.28 -28.08
C LEU A 100 4.32 13.42 -29.14
N PRO A 101 3.82 13.43 -30.38
CA PRO A 101 4.37 12.59 -31.43
C PRO A 101 5.56 13.28 -32.09
N ASN A 102 6.76 13.12 -31.54
CA ASN A 102 7.99 13.59 -32.16
C ASN A 102 8.77 12.43 -32.77
N GLY A 103 8.04 11.59 -33.52
CA GLY A 103 8.51 10.33 -34.13
C GLY A 103 9.50 10.53 -35.26
N LEU A 104 9.34 9.77 -36.35
CA LEU A 104 10.24 9.85 -37.51
C LEU A 104 10.27 11.28 -38.06
N VAL A 105 11.39 11.96 -37.83
CA VAL A 105 11.68 13.23 -38.49
C VAL A 105 12.19 12.90 -39.89
N GLY A 106 11.60 13.50 -40.92
CA GLY A 106 12.08 13.42 -42.30
C GLY A 106 12.72 14.72 -42.78
N LYS A 107 13.35 14.67 -43.96
CA LYS A 107 14.10 15.77 -44.61
C LYS A 107 13.36 17.11 -44.69
N TYR A 108 12.03 17.10 -44.77
CA TYR A 108 11.19 18.29 -44.93
C TYR A 108 10.39 18.66 -43.67
N SER A 109 10.65 17.99 -42.54
CA SER A 109 9.84 18.19 -41.31
C SER A 109 10.00 19.58 -40.72
N PHE A 110 11.09 20.27 -41.05
CA PHE A 110 11.46 21.55 -40.48
C PHE A 110 11.86 22.57 -41.54
N ASP A 111 11.25 22.52 -42.72
CA ASP A 111 11.46 23.54 -43.77
C ASP A 111 11.13 24.95 -43.24
N GLU A 112 10.22 25.06 -42.26
CA GLU A 112 9.86 26.29 -41.54
C GLU A 112 10.66 26.51 -40.24
N GLY A 113 11.67 25.67 -39.98
CA GLY A 113 12.51 25.67 -38.78
C GLY A 113 11.97 24.79 -37.63
N VAL A 114 12.87 24.44 -36.70
CA VAL A 114 12.52 23.63 -35.52
C VAL A 114 11.86 24.50 -34.45
N LYS A 115 10.62 24.16 -34.07
CA LYS A 115 9.89 24.82 -32.98
C LYS A 115 9.99 23.99 -31.70
N LEU A 116 10.86 24.40 -30.78
CA LEU A 116 11.07 23.70 -29.51
C LEU A 116 9.97 24.05 -28.50
N LEU A 117 9.59 23.08 -27.66
CA LEU A 117 8.76 23.33 -26.47
C LEU A 117 9.41 24.43 -25.62
N THR A 118 8.64 25.38 -25.10
CA THR A 118 9.12 26.37 -24.15
C THR A 118 9.13 25.80 -22.73
N ASP A 119 9.80 26.47 -21.79
CA ASP A 119 9.81 26.03 -20.39
C ASP A 119 8.42 26.12 -19.75
N ASP A 120 7.57 27.04 -20.22
CA ASP A 120 6.19 27.13 -19.73
C ASP A 120 5.30 26.01 -20.29
N GLU A 121 5.54 25.55 -21.53
CA GLU A 121 4.89 24.36 -22.06
C GLU A 121 5.33 23.09 -21.32
N ILE A 122 6.62 22.98 -20.96
CA ILE A 122 7.13 21.88 -20.14
C ILE A 122 6.46 21.88 -18.76
N LYS A 123 6.33 23.06 -18.11
CA LYS A 123 5.60 23.19 -16.84
C LYS A 123 4.13 22.80 -16.99
N ALA A 124 3.47 23.21 -18.08
CA ALA A 124 2.08 22.87 -18.35
C ALA A 124 1.88 21.35 -18.52
N LEU A 125 2.74 20.69 -19.30
CA LEU A 125 2.72 19.25 -19.49
C LEU A 125 3.01 18.49 -18.18
N LYS A 126 4.03 18.93 -17.43
CA LYS A 126 4.35 18.33 -16.13
C LYS A 126 3.19 18.48 -15.14
N LYS A 127 2.53 19.65 -15.11
CA LYS A 127 1.33 19.86 -14.31
C LYS A 127 0.17 18.98 -14.76
N PHE A 128 -0.06 18.85 -16.06
CA PHE A 128 -1.09 17.98 -16.61
C PHE A 128 -0.92 16.52 -16.14
N VAL A 129 0.30 15.98 -16.21
CA VAL A 129 0.58 14.64 -15.67
C VAL A 129 0.40 14.62 -14.15
N ALA A 130 0.89 15.63 -13.42
CA ALA A 130 0.74 15.68 -11.96
C ALA A 130 -0.73 15.65 -11.50
N ASP A 131 -1.63 16.21 -12.29
CA ASP A 131 -3.06 16.28 -12.01
C ASP A 131 -3.85 15.04 -12.50
N GLY A 132 -3.18 14.03 -13.04
CA GLY A 132 -3.81 12.75 -13.41
C GLY A 132 -3.84 12.45 -14.91
N GLY A 133 -3.32 13.35 -15.74
CA GLY A 133 -3.25 13.16 -17.19
C GLY A 133 -2.28 12.06 -17.61
N GLY A 134 -2.62 11.32 -18.66
CA GLY A 134 -1.72 10.38 -19.32
C GLY A 134 -0.86 11.07 -20.38
N LEU A 135 0.45 10.86 -20.36
CA LEU A 135 1.37 11.40 -21.37
C LEU A 135 1.99 10.27 -22.18
N PHE A 136 1.76 10.28 -23.49
CA PHE A 136 2.43 9.37 -24.42
C PHE A 136 3.50 10.12 -25.22
N LEU A 137 4.75 9.76 -24.97
CA LEU A 137 5.92 10.26 -25.67
C LEU A 137 6.41 9.20 -26.66
N PHE A 138 6.73 9.62 -27.87
CA PHE A 138 7.55 8.78 -28.74
C PHE A 138 8.43 9.63 -29.62
N GLY A 139 9.66 9.16 -29.82
CA GLY A 139 10.60 9.83 -30.68
C GLY A 139 11.63 8.91 -31.29
N CYS A 140 12.28 9.39 -32.34
CA CYS A 140 13.26 8.65 -33.12
C CYS A 140 14.56 9.44 -33.16
N GLY A 141 15.52 9.08 -32.30
CA GLY A 141 16.63 9.95 -31.91
C GLY A 141 17.64 10.20 -33.02
N TRP A 142 18.00 9.16 -33.77
CA TRP A 142 18.88 9.32 -34.94
C TRP A 142 18.27 10.29 -35.97
N SER A 143 16.97 10.15 -36.24
CA SER A 143 16.26 10.98 -37.22
C SER A 143 16.20 12.43 -36.77
N TRP A 144 15.99 12.67 -35.47
CA TRP A 144 16.04 14.01 -34.90
C TRP A 144 17.39 14.67 -35.19
N VAL A 145 18.51 14.02 -34.85
CA VAL A 145 19.84 14.61 -35.03
C VAL A 145 20.17 14.78 -36.51
N ASP A 146 19.78 13.83 -37.36
CA ASP A 146 19.99 13.89 -38.81
C ASP A 146 19.33 15.07 -39.49
N TYR A 147 18.05 15.31 -39.17
CA TYR A 147 17.25 16.27 -39.94
C TYR A 147 17.13 17.63 -39.26
N THR A 148 17.35 17.73 -37.94
CA THR A 148 17.39 19.03 -37.24
C THR A 148 18.79 19.61 -37.15
N HIS A 149 19.83 18.75 -37.21
CA HIS A 149 21.21 19.10 -36.86
C HIS A 149 21.37 19.68 -35.43
N LEU A 150 20.41 19.43 -34.55
CA LEU A 150 20.47 19.79 -33.13
C LEU A 150 20.90 18.59 -32.29
N SER A 151 21.51 18.88 -31.14
CA SER A 151 21.79 17.85 -30.13
C SER A 151 20.51 17.12 -29.73
N ILE A 152 20.64 15.82 -29.44
CA ILE A 152 19.56 14.98 -28.91
C ILE A 152 18.95 15.52 -27.61
N GLU A 153 19.70 16.30 -26.83
CA GLU A 153 19.20 16.97 -25.62
C GLU A 153 18.12 18.02 -25.92
N LYS A 154 18.10 18.56 -27.15
CA LYS A 154 17.10 19.53 -27.59
C LYS A 154 15.85 18.87 -28.15
N ALA A 155 15.83 17.54 -28.34
CA ALA A 155 14.64 16.82 -28.77
C ALA A 155 13.49 17.13 -27.83
N GLN A 156 12.32 17.46 -28.38
CA GLN A 156 11.17 17.90 -27.58
C GLN A 156 10.80 16.85 -26.52
N VAL A 157 10.81 15.58 -26.93
CA VAL A 157 10.57 14.42 -26.05
C VAL A 157 11.63 14.25 -24.96
N ASN A 158 12.89 14.68 -25.18
CA ASN A 158 13.90 14.69 -24.13
C ASN A 158 13.77 15.88 -23.17
N ARG A 159 13.31 17.02 -23.68
CA ARG A 159 13.05 18.19 -22.83
C ARG A 159 11.97 17.93 -21.79
N ILE A 160 10.95 17.15 -22.14
CA ILE A 160 9.91 16.72 -21.20
C ILE A 160 10.26 15.39 -20.51
N GLY A 161 10.81 14.41 -21.23
CA GLY A 161 11.12 13.08 -20.71
C GLY A 161 12.09 13.08 -19.51
N LYS A 162 13.05 14.02 -19.50
CA LYS A 162 13.98 14.18 -18.37
C LYS A 162 13.28 14.53 -17.06
N GLU A 163 12.11 15.17 -17.10
CA GLU A 163 11.31 15.48 -15.91
C GLU A 163 10.73 14.23 -15.24
N PHE A 164 10.74 13.11 -15.98
CA PHE A 164 10.26 11.79 -15.58
C PHE A 164 11.39 10.73 -15.60
N GLY A 165 12.65 11.16 -15.69
CA GLY A 165 13.80 10.26 -15.61
C GLY A 165 14.09 9.43 -16.87
N ILE A 166 13.46 9.73 -18.01
CA ILE A 166 13.61 8.96 -19.27
C ILE A 166 14.23 9.85 -20.35
N LYS A 167 15.25 9.32 -21.04
CA LYS A 167 15.92 9.99 -22.16
C LYS A 167 15.98 9.09 -23.39
N LEU A 168 15.65 9.63 -24.55
CA LEU A 168 15.88 9.05 -25.87
C LEU A 168 17.33 9.25 -26.31
N ASN A 169 17.93 8.19 -26.86
CA ASN A 169 19.30 8.18 -27.35
C ASN A 169 19.41 8.48 -28.86
N ASP A 170 20.56 9.01 -29.27
CA ASP A 170 20.92 9.21 -30.69
C ASP A 170 21.55 7.93 -31.25
N ASP A 171 20.72 6.93 -31.46
CA ASP A 171 21.14 5.61 -31.95
C ASP A 171 20.01 4.91 -32.73
N ILE A 172 20.34 3.71 -33.20
CA ILE A 172 19.40 2.74 -33.75
C ILE A 172 19.63 1.41 -33.01
N ILE A 173 18.54 0.76 -32.59
CA ILE A 173 18.55 -0.61 -32.08
C ILE A 173 18.61 -1.57 -33.27
N TYR A 174 19.61 -2.42 -33.26
CA TYR A 174 19.85 -3.49 -34.22
C TYR A 174 19.69 -4.83 -33.55
N ASP A 175 19.21 -5.79 -34.33
CA ASP A 175 19.08 -7.18 -33.91
C ASP A 175 19.53 -8.07 -35.08
N PRO A 176 20.57 -8.91 -34.91
CA PRO A 176 21.02 -9.83 -35.94
C PRO A 176 20.13 -11.06 -36.16
N THR A 177 19.37 -11.56 -35.19
CA THR A 177 18.64 -12.83 -35.36
C THR A 177 17.13 -12.66 -35.53
N ASN A 178 16.56 -11.62 -34.96
CA ASN A 178 15.13 -11.36 -34.85
C ASN A 178 14.79 -10.09 -35.63
N ARG A 179 14.82 -10.20 -36.96
CA ARG A 179 14.65 -9.08 -37.89
C ARG A 179 13.34 -9.15 -38.64
N TYR A 180 12.73 -7.99 -38.83
CA TYR A 180 11.53 -7.86 -39.65
C TYR A 180 11.79 -8.31 -41.11
N PRO A 181 10.89 -9.10 -41.72
CA PRO A 181 11.05 -9.58 -43.09
C PRO A 181 11.25 -8.44 -44.09
N GLY A 182 12.24 -8.58 -44.97
CA GLY A 182 12.57 -7.57 -45.98
C GLY A 182 13.52 -6.46 -45.50
N CYS A 183 14.02 -6.54 -44.26
CA CYS A 183 15.17 -5.77 -43.81
C CYS A 183 16.49 -6.50 -44.07
N ARG A 184 17.51 -5.75 -44.50
CA ARG A 184 18.84 -6.29 -44.79
C ARG A 184 19.65 -6.47 -43.51
N GLU A 185 20.72 -7.26 -43.59
CA GLU A 185 21.70 -7.34 -42.51
C GLU A 185 22.32 -5.96 -42.27
N GLY A 186 22.33 -5.53 -41.01
CA GLY A 186 22.75 -4.18 -40.62
C GLY A 186 21.67 -3.11 -40.77
N GLU A 187 20.41 -3.47 -41.04
CA GLU A 187 19.27 -2.55 -40.89
C GLU A 187 18.63 -2.71 -39.50
N GLY A 188 18.29 -1.60 -38.86
CA GLY A 188 17.74 -1.56 -37.49
C GLY A 188 16.25 -1.86 -37.45
N CYS A 189 15.86 -3.07 -37.82
CA CYS A 189 14.46 -3.51 -37.85
C CYS A 189 14.20 -4.66 -36.86
N PRO A 190 14.43 -4.47 -35.56
CA PRO A 190 14.26 -5.54 -34.58
C PRO A 190 12.78 -5.96 -34.44
N ILE A 191 12.55 -7.25 -34.26
CA ILE A 191 11.31 -7.80 -33.71
C ILE A 191 11.53 -7.96 -32.21
N PHE A 192 10.79 -7.20 -31.40
CA PHE A 192 10.81 -7.37 -29.95
C PHE A 192 9.86 -8.49 -29.57
N HIS A 193 10.26 -9.38 -28.66
CA HIS A 193 9.46 -10.55 -28.28
C HIS A 193 9.59 -10.90 -26.80
N ARG A 194 8.70 -11.79 -26.31
CA ARG A 194 8.83 -12.38 -24.97
C ARG A 194 10.11 -13.23 -24.86
N PRO A 195 10.79 -13.27 -23.69
CA PRO A 195 10.41 -12.65 -22.42
C PRO A 195 10.87 -11.19 -22.25
N PHE A 196 11.45 -10.56 -23.27
CA PHE A 196 11.93 -9.16 -23.23
C PHE A 196 10.80 -8.12 -23.38
N ILE A 197 9.63 -8.58 -23.81
CA ILE A 197 8.35 -7.95 -23.49
C ILE A 197 7.91 -8.48 -22.11
N LYS A 198 8.11 -7.66 -21.08
CA LYS A 198 7.72 -8.01 -19.69
C LYS A 198 6.20 -7.95 -19.53
N GLU A 199 5.68 -8.69 -18.57
CA GLU A 199 4.26 -8.61 -18.19
C GLU A 199 3.94 -7.25 -17.56
N HIS A 200 3.03 -6.50 -18.19
CA HIS A 200 2.53 -5.22 -17.76
C HIS A 200 1.13 -5.02 -18.37
N PRO A 201 0.22 -4.21 -17.79
CA PRO A 201 -1.06 -3.90 -18.42
C PRO A 201 -0.97 -3.50 -19.90
N ILE A 202 0.07 -2.73 -20.28
CA ILE A 202 0.27 -2.30 -21.68
C ILE A 202 0.72 -3.43 -22.61
N THR A 203 1.34 -4.49 -22.08
CA THR A 203 1.84 -5.65 -22.84
C THR A 203 0.94 -6.88 -22.68
N LYS A 204 -0.26 -6.70 -22.11
CA LYS A 204 -1.25 -7.78 -21.96
C LYS A 204 -1.61 -8.39 -23.32
N ASP A 205 -1.40 -9.69 -23.44
CA ASP A 205 -1.56 -10.47 -24.68
C ASP A 205 -0.72 -9.93 -25.86
N VAL A 206 0.41 -9.28 -25.58
CA VAL A 206 1.42 -8.88 -26.57
C VAL A 206 2.58 -9.87 -26.49
N TYR A 207 2.89 -10.51 -27.61
CA TYR A 207 3.92 -11.54 -27.73
C TYR A 207 5.10 -11.05 -28.56
N GLU A 208 4.82 -10.37 -29.67
CA GLU A 208 5.81 -9.85 -30.59
C GLU A 208 5.36 -8.51 -31.19
N ILE A 209 6.30 -7.58 -31.35
CA ILE A 209 6.06 -6.29 -32.03
C ILE A 209 7.23 -5.95 -32.94
N THR A 210 6.99 -5.08 -33.91
CA THR A 210 8.02 -4.61 -34.83
C THR A 210 7.85 -3.12 -35.10
N ASN A 211 8.95 -2.40 -35.32
CA ASN A 211 8.90 -1.05 -35.87
C ASN A 211 8.97 -1.04 -37.39
N CYS A 212 8.88 -2.21 -38.04
CA CYS A 212 9.08 -2.38 -39.48
C CYS A 212 10.42 -1.74 -39.91
N LYS A 213 10.40 -0.68 -40.72
CA LYS A 213 11.57 0.11 -41.14
C LYS A 213 11.67 1.46 -40.45
N GLY A 214 10.98 1.62 -39.32
CA GLY A 214 10.95 2.83 -38.50
C GLY A 214 12.16 3.05 -37.59
N PHE A 215 13.21 2.22 -37.71
CA PHE A 215 14.53 2.35 -37.06
C PHE A 215 14.49 2.89 -35.63
N PRO A 216 14.13 2.05 -34.63
CA PRO A 216 13.90 2.50 -33.27
C PRO A 216 15.19 2.89 -32.56
N SER A 217 15.14 3.93 -31.74
CA SER A 217 16.22 4.34 -30.84
C SER A 217 16.04 3.75 -29.45
N SER A 218 17.12 3.62 -28.71
CA SER A 218 17.09 3.15 -27.32
C SER A 218 16.74 4.27 -26.33
N LEU A 219 16.35 3.87 -25.12
CA LEU A 219 16.09 4.77 -24.00
C LEU A 219 17.15 4.57 -22.91
N THR A 220 17.63 5.67 -22.33
CA THR A 220 18.40 5.71 -21.10
C THR A 220 17.50 6.09 -19.93
N ILE A 221 17.54 5.27 -18.88
CA ILE A 221 16.76 5.44 -17.66
C ILE A 221 17.65 5.99 -16.55
N SER A 222 17.22 7.07 -15.92
CA SER A 222 17.96 7.74 -14.84
C SER A 222 17.24 7.70 -13.49
N ASP A 223 15.94 7.44 -13.48
CA ASP A 223 15.13 7.28 -12.27
C ASP A 223 14.80 5.80 -12.04
N PRO A 224 15.12 5.23 -10.86
CA PRO A 224 14.86 3.82 -10.56
C PRO A 224 13.37 3.45 -10.48
N SER A 225 12.46 4.42 -10.40
CA SER A 225 11.00 4.19 -10.43
C SER A 225 10.44 3.91 -11.82
N VAL A 226 11.23 4.14 -12.88
CA VAL A 226 10.84 3.87 -14.26
C VAL A 226 11.01 2.37 -14.56
N ASP A 227 9.96 1.74 -15.09
CA ASP A 227 10.03 0.35 -15.55
C ASP A 227 10.21 0.28 -17.08
N VAL A 228 11.21 -0.50 -17.51
CA VAL A 228 11.41 -0.84 -18.93
C VAL A 228 10.55 -2.07 -19.23
N VAL A 229 9.50 -1.89 -20.00
CA VAL A 229 8.53 -2.96 -20.30
C VAL A 229 8.86 -3.72 -21.59
N ILE A 230 9.58 -3.10 -22.52
CA ILE A 230 10.03 -3.71 -23.78
C ILE A 230 11.47 -3.30 -24.03
N SER A 231 12.33 -4.30 -24.22
CA SER A 231 13.73 -4.13 -24.59
C SER A 231 14.10 -5.07 -25.73
N GLY A 232 15.24 -4.80 -26.38
CA GLY A 232 15.91 -5.82 -27.21
C GLY A 232 16.27 -7.06 -26.40
N ASP A 233 16.54 -8.15 -27.11
CA ASP A 233 16.96 -9.44 -26.57
C ASP A 233 18.50 -9.51 -26.35
N GLU A 234 19.04 -10.71 -26.16
CA GLU A 234 20.44 -10.89 -25.81
C GLU A 234 21.43 -10.52 -26.92
N ASP A 235 21.04 -10.56 -28.19
CA ASP A 235 21.95 -10.26 -29.29
C ASP A 235 21.67 -8.90 -29.96
N SER A 236 20.61 -8.23 -29.51
CA SER A 236 20.30 -6.83 -29.74
C SER A 236 21.41 -5.89 -29.22
N TYR A 237 21.66 -4.81 -29.97
CA TYR A 237 22.65 -3.78 -29.63
C TYR A 237 22.29 -2.43 -30.28
N THR A 238 22.95 -1.34 -29.88
CA THR A 238 22.74 -0.02 -30.50
C THR A 238 23.92 0.42 -31.35
N GLY A 239 23.65 1.16 -32.43
CA GLY A 239 24.66 1.70 -33.34
C GLY A 239 24.24 2.96 -34.10
N TYR A 240 24.77 3.12 -35.33
CA TYR A 240 24.69 4.28 -36.22
C TYR A 240 25.48 5.52 -35.75
N ARG A 241 25.12 6.11 -34.61
CA ARG A 241 25.81 7.27 -34.01
C ARG A 241 26.21 7.08 -32.56
N GLY A 242 25.45 6.28 -31.82
CA GLY A 242 25.72 5.95 -30.44
C GLY A 242 25.85 4.45 -30.23
N GLU A 243 26.82 4.06 -29.40
CA GLU A 243 27.00 2.70 -28.90
C GLU A 243 26.63 2.67 -27.40
N TYR A 244 25.37 2.96 -27.09
CA TYR A 244 24.87 3.07 -25.71
C TYR A 244 24.73 1.70 -25.03
N TYR A 245 24.34 0.69 -25.81
CA TYR A 245 24.10 -0.68 -25.37
C TYR A 245 24.81 -1.69 -26.28
N LYS A 246 25.61 -2.56 -25.69
CA LYS A 246 26.27 -3.69 -26.34
C LYS A 246 25.35 -4.93 -26.32
N LYS A 247 25.73 -5.94 -27.11
CA LYS A 247 25.08 -7.25 -27.05
C LYS A 247 25.07 -7.79 -25.61
N GLY A 248 23.92 -8.28 -25.17
CA GLY A 248 23.64 -8.77 -23.83
C GLY A 248 23.23 -7.68 -22.83
N GLU A 249 23.16 -6.40 -23.24
CA GLU A 249 22.71 -5.30 -22.38
C GLU A 249 21.24 -4.91 -22.64
N ASN A 250 20.56 -5.58 -23.59
CA ASN A 250 19.12 -5.53 -23.84
C ASN A 250 18.60 -4.08 -23.96
N PRO A 251 18.88 -3.38 -25.07
CA PRO A 251 18.59 -1.96 -25.22
C PRO A 251 17.10 -1.64 -24.94
N PRO A 252 16.77 -0.75 -23.99
CA PRO A 252 15.40 -0.37 -23.68
C PRO A 252 14.70 0.30 -24.87
N PHE A 253 13.49 -0.13 -25.20
CA PHE A 253 12.69 0.45 -26.28
C PHE A 253 11.42 1.16 -25.79
N ILE A 254 10.67 0.56 -24.86
CA ILE A 254 9.51 1.19 -24.21
C ILE A 254 9.69 1.20 -22.70
N ALA A 255 9.51 2.36 -22.10
CA ALA A 255 9.52 2.56 -20.66
C ALA A 255 8.24 3.25 -20.16
N VAL A 256 7.86 2.95 -18.92
CA VAL A 256 6.69 3.52 -18.25
C VAL A 256 7.05 4.06 -16.88
N THR A 257 6.34 5.08 -16.43
CA THR A 257 6.44 5.58 -15.05
C THR A 257 5.15 6.24 -14.60
N GLU A 258 4.94 6.30 -13.30
CA GLU A 258 3.86 7.04 -12.66
C GLU A 258 4.42 8.33 -12.07
N TYR A 259 3.70 9.44 -12.24
CA TYR A 259 4.12 10.74 -11.72
C TYR A 259 2.97 11.44 -11.00
N VAL A 260 3.08 11.48 -9.67
CA VAL A 260 2.05 11.99 -8.76
C VAL A 260 0.72 11.26 -8.98
N LYS A 261 -0.17 11.77 -9.84
CA LYS A 261 -1.46 11.14 -10.17
C LYS A 261 -1.54 10.59 -11.59
N GLY A 262 -0.60 10.97 -12.47
CA GLY A 262 -0.62 10.64 -13.88
C GLY A 262 0.36 9.54 -14.24
N LYS A 263 0.39 9.22 -15.53
CA LYS A 263 1.17 8.12 -16.09
C LYS A 263 1.89 8.60 -17.34
N VAL A 264 3.09 8.08 -17.57
CA VAL A 264 3.91 8.40 -18.73
C VAL A 264 4.34 7.11 -19.41
N VAL A 265 4.20 7.05 -20.73
CA VAL A 265 4.83 6.03 -21.59
C VAL A 265 5.79 6.73 -22.54
N PHE A 266 7.00 6.21 -22.68
CA PHE A 266 7.98 6.66 -23.66
C PHE A 266 8.36 5.48 -24.55
N ALA A 267 8.09 5.57 -25.86
CA ALA A 267 8.60 4.64 -26.86
C ALA A 267 9.70 5.24 -27.74
N GLY A 268 10.74 4.47 -28.03
CA GLY A 268 11.88 4.84 -28.87
C GLY A 268 11.60 4.91 -30.38
N SER A 269 10.34 4.87 -30.79
CA SER A 269 9.87 5.14 -32.16
C SER A 269 8.35 5.23 -32.20
N VAL A 270 7.83 5.85 -33.26
CA VAL A 270 6.41 5.79 -33.65
C VAL A 270 6.14 4.69 -34.68
N GLY A 271 7.18 4.08 -35.24
CA GLY A 271 7.12 3.23 -36.44
C GLY A 271 6.03 2.16 -36.39
N PHE A 272 5.88 1.51 -35.24
CA PHE A 272 4.88 0.47 -34.99
C PHE A 272 3.42 0.95 -35.05
N LEU A 273 3.13 2.25 -34.97
CA LEU A 273 1.77 2.82 -35.02
C LEU A 273 1.43 3.44 -36.39
N LEU A 274 2.36 3.44 -37.34
CA LEU A 274 2.18 4.14 -38.60
C LEU A 274 1.16 3.46 -39.52
N SER A 275 0.47 4.29 -40.29
CA SER A 275 -0.53 3.92 -41.31
C SER A 275 0.11 3.66 -42.67
N ILE A 276 1.33 3.12 -42.65
CA ILE A 276 2.21 2.93 -43.80
C ILE A 276 2.55 1.45 -43.89
N ASP A 277 2.60 0.94 -45.11
CA ASP A 277 3.10 -0.39 -45.43
C ASP A 277 4.56 -0.22 -45.91
N GLU A 278 5.51 -0.32 -44.99
CA GLU A 278 6.92 0.01 -45.28
C GLU A 278 7.67 -1.08 -46.07
N ASN A 279 7.21 -2.33 -46.00
CA ASN A 279 7.78 -3.44 -46.76
C ASN A 279 7.01 -3.77 -48.05
N ASN A 280 5.86 -3.11 -48.29
CA ASN A 280 4.95 -3.31 -49.41
C ASN A 280 4.37 -4.74 -49.48
N ASP A 281 4.06 -5.35 -48.33
CA ASP A 281 3.46 -6.68 -48.27
C ASP A 281 1.91 -6.67 -48.22
N GLY A 282 1.32 -5.47 -48.17
CA GLY A 282 -0.12 -5.24 -48.07
C GLY A 282 -0.63 -5.02 -46.64
N ILE A 283 0.24 -5.11 -45.64
CA ILE A 283 -0.07 -4.91 -44.22
C ILE A 283 0.63 -3.62 -43.76
N LYS A 284 -0.15 -2.68 -43.22
CA LYS A 284 0.42 -1.47 -42.62
C LYS A 284 1.02 -1.78 -41.26
N ASN A 285 2.06 -1.04 -40.87
CA ASN A 285 2.79 -1.22 -39.62
C ASN A 285 1.88 -1.37 -38.38
N LEU A 286 0.81 -0.59 -38.25
CA LEU A 286 -0.13 -0.73 -37.12
C LEU A 286 -0.71 -2.14 -36.99
N TYR A 287 -0.94 -2.84 -38.11
CA TYR A 287 -1.56 -4.17 -38.14
C TYR A 287 -0.53 -5.30 -38.23
N GLU A 288 0.76 -4.97 -38.15
CA GLU A 288 1.84 -5.95 -38.08
C GLU A 288 1.99 -6.50 -36.66
N TYR A 289 2.16 -7.82 -36.56
CA TYR A 289 2.27 -8.54 -35.29
C TYR A 289 1.21 -8.06 -34.26
N ASP A 290 1.60 -7.77 -33.02
CA ASP A 290 0.72 -7.26 -31.96
C ASP A 290 0.74 -5.72 -31.83
N ASN A 291 1.22 -4.99 -32.84
CA ASN A 291 1.41 -3.53 -32.77
C ASN A 291 0.12 -2.78 -32.39
N LYS A 292 -1.00 -3.09 -33.06
CA LYS A 292 -2.33 -2.53 -32.74
C LYS A 292 -2.72 -2.82 -31.29
N LYS A 293 -2.51 -4.05 -30.82
CA LYS A 293 -2.86 -4.47 -29.46
C LYS A 293 -2.05 -3.67 -28.45
N LEU A 294 -0.73 -3.55 -28.63
CA LEU A 294 0.13 -2.73 -27.79
C LEU A 294 -0.31 -1.27 -27.77
N GLY A 295 -0.54 -0.66 -28.94
CA GLY A 295 -0.99 0.72 -29.04
C GLY A 295 -2.31 0.98 -28.28
N LEU A 296 -3.28 0.08 -28.42
CA LEU A 296 -4.56 0.19 -27.70
C LEU A 296 -4.42 -0.04 -26.19
N ASN A 297 -3.58 -0.98 -25.77
CA ASN A 297 -3.34 -1.24 -24.35
C ASN A 297 -2.61 -0.07 -23.68
N ILE A 298 -1.65 0.58 -24.37
CA ILE A 298 -0.98 1.80 -23.89
C ILE A 298 -2.00 2.88 -23.58
N ILE A 299 -2.91 3.12 -24.53
CA ILE A 299 -3.96 4.11 -24.37
C ILE A 299 -4.89 3.77 -23.22
N ASP A 300 -5.35 2.52 -23.10
CA ASP A 300 -6.22 2.11 -22.00
C ASP A 300 -5.53 2.32 -20.64
N TRP A 301 -4.25 1.99 -20.54
CA TRP A 301 -3.53 2.17 -19.28
C TRP A 301 -3.32 3.65 -18.92
N LEU A 302 -3.04 4.49 -19.93
CA LEU A 302 -2.92 5.94 -19.76
C LEU A 302 -4.26 6.62 -19.45
N SER A 303 -5.40 6.05 -19.85
CA SER A 303 -6.73 6.65 -19.67
C SER A 303 -7.35 6.32 -18.31
N VAL A 304 -6.80 5.29 -17.64
CA VAL A 304 -7.20 4.91 -16.28
C VAL A 304 -6.49 5.81 -15.27
N SER A 305 -7.28 6.67 -14.63
CA SER A 305 -6.84 7.50 -13.50
C SER A 305 -6.17 6.64 -12.43
N LEU A 306 -4.97 7.02 -11.99
CA LEU A 306 -4.28 6.34 -10.89
C LEU A 306 -5.13 6.37 -9.61
N ALA A 307 -5.84 7.48 -9.37
CA ALA A 307 -6.75 7.61 -8.23
C ALA A 307 -7.86 6.55 -8.27
N LYS A 308 -8.40 6.19 -9.44
CA LYS A 308 -9.39 5.11 -9.58
C LYS A 308 -8.80 3.78 -9.13
N GLU A 309 -7.64 3.42 -9.66
CA GLU A 309 -6.99 2.15 -9.35
C GLU A 309 -6.63 2.06 -7.86
N THR A 310 -6.02 3.11 -7.31
CA THR A 310 -5.57 3.14 -5.92
C THR A 310 -6.75 3.23 -4.94
N ALA A 311 -7.80 4.01 -5.24
CA ALA A 311 -9.02 4.03 -4.43
C ALA A 311 -9.66 2.64 -4.38
N SER A 312 -9.79 1.95 -5.51
CA SER A 312 -10.36 0.59 -5.54
C SER A 312 -9.54 -0.40 -4.72
N LYS A 313 -8.20 -0.37 -4.84
CA LYS A 313 -7.30 -1.22 -4.04
C LYS A 313 -7.46 -0.95 -2.54
N LEU A 314 -7.51 0.33 -2.14
CA LEU A 314 -7.70 0.73 -0.74
C LEU A 314 -9.07 0.28 -0.22
N ILE A 315 -10.17 0.56 -0.93
CA ILE A 315 -11.53 0.14 -0.56
C ILE A 315 -11.58 -1.36 -0.26
N ASN A 316 -11.02 -2.20 -1.15
CA ASN A 316 -10.96 -3.64 -0.95
C ASN A 316 -10.10 -4.05 0.26
N SER A 317 -8.97 -3.36 0.48
CA SER A 317 -8.10 -3.60 1.64
C SER A 317 -8.81 -3.26 2.96
N VAL A 318 -9.50 -2.12 3.01
CA VAL A 318 -10.31 -1.71 4.17
C VAL A 318 -11.40 -2.73 4.46
N SER A 319 -12.15 -3.17 3.46
CA SER A 319 -13.18 -4.22 3.62
C SER A 319 -12.61 -5.49 4.25
N THR A 320 -11.42 -5.92 3.81
CA THR A 320 -10.75 -7.10 4.36
C THR A 320 -10.33 -6.90 5.83
N LYS A 321 -9.86 -5.69 6.18
CA LYS A 321 -9.48 -5.36 7.57
C LYS A 321 -10.71 -5.25 8.48
N ILE A 322 -11.83 -4.73 7.99
CA ILE A 322 -13.11 -4.73 8.71
C ILE A 322 -13.52 -6.16 9.10
N ASP A 323 -13.44 -7.12 8.17
CA ASP A 323 -13.75 -8.52 8.48
C ASP A 323 -12.78 -9.13 9.49
N ALA A 324 -11.52 -8.71 9.49
CA ALA A 324 -10.54 -9.14 10.48
C ALA A 324 -10.82 -8.54 11.87
N LEU A 325 -11.22 -7.27 11.93
CA LEU A 325 -11.62 -6.57 13.16
C LEU A 325 -12.90 -7.16 13.77
N LYS A 326 -13.91 -7.48 12.95
CA LYS A 326 -15.14 -8.14 13.40
C LYS A 326 -14.85 -9.50 14.05
N ARG A 327 -13.89 -10.28 13.52
CA ARG A 327 -13.45 -11.54 14.14
C ARG A 327 -12.77 -11.35 15.49
N LYS A 328 -12.25 -10.16 15.77
CA LYS A 328 -11.71 -9.74 17.07
C LYS A 328 -12.76 -9.09 17.97
N ASN A 329 -14.04 -9.12 17.58
CA ASN A 329 -15.17 -8.48 18.27
C ASN A 329 -15.02 -6.96 18.47
N VAL A 330 -14.37 -6.26 17.53
CA VAL A 330 -14.26 -4.80 17.52
C VAL A 330 -15.46 -4.19 16.80
N ASP A 331 -16.06 -3.11 17.31
CA ASP A 331 -17.09 -2.36 16.59
C ASP A 331 -16.47 -1.61 15.41
N THR A 332 -16.90 -1.94 14.19
CA THR A 332 -16.39 -1.37 12.95
C THR A 332 -17.26 -0.25 12.38
N SER A 333 -18.34 0.15 13.07
CA SER A 333 -19.36 1.06 12.52
C SER A 333 -18.79 2.39 11.99
N LEU A 334 -17.80 2.97 12.69
CA LEU A 334 -17.14 4.21 12.26
C LEU A 334 -16.30 4.03 10.99
N ILE A 335 -15.61 2.88 10.88
CA ILE A 335 -14.77 2.54 9.72
C ILE A 335 -15.67 2.23 8.51
N GLU A 336 -16.76 1.49 8.72
CA GLU A 336 -17.76 1.20 7.69
C GLU A 336 -18.42 2.48 7.16
N GLN A 337 -18.72 3.44 8.03
CA GLN A 337 -19.21 4.75 7.59
C GLN A 337 -18.18 5.51 6.74
N ALA A 338 -16.90 5.48 7.13
CA ALA A 338 -15.83 6.10 6.35
C ALA A 338 -15.64 5.42 4.99
N LEU A 339 -15.66 4.08 4.96
CA LEU A 339 -15.57 3.27 3.75
C LEU A 339 -16.73 3.56 2.79
N SER A 340 -17.97 3.60 3.30
CA SER A 340 -19.15 3.87 2.48
C SER A 340 -19.07 5.23 1.77
N ARG A 341 -18.51 6.27 2.39
CA ARG A 341 -18.30 7.57 1.70
C ARG A 341 -17.29 7.46 0.55
N ALA A 342 -16.25 6.63 0.73
CA ALA A 342 -15.27 6.37 -0.32
C ALA A 342 -15.91 5.60 -1.48
N GLU A 343 -16.73 4.58 -1.18
CA GLU A 343 -17.50 3.81 -2.15
C GLU A 343 -18.49 4.70 -2.93
N ASP A 344 -19.27 5.54 -2.24
CA ASP A 344 -20.19 6.48 -2.87
C ASP A 344 -19.45 7.43 -3.84
N SER A 345 -18.31 7.96 -3.41
CA SER A 345 -17.48 8.84 -4.26
C SER A 345 -16.89 8.10 -5.45
N TYR A 346 -16.54 6.82 -5.26
CA TYR A 346 -16.03 5.95 -6.31
C TYR A 346 -17.11 5.65 -7.36
N GLU A 347 -18.34 5.35 -6.94
CA GLU A 347 -19.50 5.15 -7.81
C GLU A 347 -19.89 6.41 -8.58
N LEU A 348 -19.69 7.59 -7.98
CA LEU A 348 -19.89 8.89 -8.64
C LEU A 348 -18.71 9.32 -9.53
N GLU A 349 -17.74 8.44 -9.76
CA GLU A 349 -16.52 8.68 -10.56
C GLU A 349 -15.62 9.83 -10.06
N LYS A 350 -15.79 10.25 -8.80
CA LYS A 350 -14.96 11.25 -8.16
C LYS A 350 -13.73 10.60 -7.55
N TYR A 351 -12.87 10.04 -8.38
CA TYR A 351 -11.82 9.13 -7.93
C TYR A 351 -10.78 9.76 -7.00
N ASP A 352 -10.46 11.05 -7.15
CA ASP A 352 -9.62 11.76 -6.20
C ASP A 352 -10.26 11.84 -4.81
N GLU A 353 -11.54 12.20 -4.75
CA GLU A 353 -12.31 12.24 -3.49
C GLU A 353 -12.42 10.85 -2.88
N ALA A 354 -12.71 9.84 -3.69
CA ALA A 354 -12.76 8.44 -3.28
C ALA A 354 -11.41 7.96 -2.72
N TYR A 355 -10.29 8.32 -3.34
CA TYR A 355 -8.95 7.98 -2.89
C TYR A 355 -8.63 8.58 -1.52
N GLU A 356 -8.88 9.88 -1.32
CA GLU A 356 -8.66 10.55 -0.04
C GLU A 356 -9.53 9.95 1.08
N LEU A 357 -10.81 9.68 0.78
CA LEU A 357 -11.73 9.04 1.73
C LEU A 357 -11.30 7.60 2.04
N ALA A 358 -10.86 6.83 1.05
CA ALA A 358 -10.38 5.46 1.23
C ALA A 358 -9.08 5.41 2.06
N GLN A 359 -8.15 6.35 1.86
CA GLN A 359 -6.96 6.49 2.71
C GLN A 359 -7.33 6.79 4.17
N ASN A 360 -8.31 7.66 4.39
CA ASN A 360 -8.77 7.96 5.74
C ASN A 360 -9.37 6.71 6.42
N ALA A 361 -10.25 5.98 5.72
CA ALA A 361 -10.82 4.73 6.20
C ALA A 361 -9.75 3.66 6.46
N GLN A 362 -8.72 3.58 5.59
CA GLN A 362 -7.57 2.71 5.76
C GLN A 362 -6.80 3.02 7.05
N LYS A 363 -6.50 4.30 7.30
CA LYS A 363 -5.82 4.71 8.52
C LYS A 363 -6.62 4.30 9.77
N MET A 364 -7.94 4.53 9.77
CA MET A 364 -8.81 4.13 10.88
C MET A 364 -8.81 2.61 11.10
N ALA A 365 -8.87 1.82 10.02
CA ALA A 365 -8.81 0.36 10.11
C ALA A 365 -7.47 -0.14 10.65
N ASP A 366 -6.37 0.51 10.29
CA ASP A 366 -5.01 0.15 10.71
C ASP A 366 -4.79 0.45 12.19
N ASP A 367 -5.15 1.67 12.61
CA ASP A 367 -5.06 2.10 14.00
C ASP A 367 -5.94 1.20 14.90
N ALA A 368 -7.15 0.86 14.45
CA ALA A 368 -8.04 -0.05 15.17
C ALA A 368 -7.47 -1.47 15.27
N TYR A 369 -6.90 -2.01 14.19
CA TYR A 369 -6.37 -3.37 14.15
C TYR A 369 -5.14 -3.52 15.05
N GLU A 370 -4.25 -2.53 15.02
CA GLU A 370 -3.10 -2.49 15.90
C GLU A 370 -3.54 -2.41 17.37
N THR A 371 -4.45 -1.50 17.70
CA THR A 371 -4.98 -1.32 19.06
C THR A 371 -5.67 -2.57 19.58
N ALA A 372 -6.42 -3.28 18.74
CA ALA A 372 -7.04 -4.56 19.10
C ALA A 372 -5.99 -5.61 19.52
N GLY A 373 -4.79 -5.58 18.93
CA GLY A 373 -3.67 -6.44 19.34
C GLY A 373 -3.15 -6.15 20.76
N TYR A 374 -3.12 -4.87 21.17
CA TYR A 374 -2.79 -4.50 22.55
C TYR A 374 -3.83 -5.00 23.54
N ILE A 375 -5.12 -4.84 23.20
CA ILE A 375 -6.25 -5.33 24.00
C ILE A 375 -6.20 -6.86 24.14
N GLU A 376 -5.91 -7.60 23.06
CA GLU A 376 -5.74 -9.06 23.11
C GLU A 376 -4.57 -9.47 24.02
N SER A 377 -3.45 -8.75 23.95
CA SER A 377 -2.28 -9.01 24.79
C SER A 377 -2.60 -8.79 26.28
N ALA A 378 -3.27 -7.67 26.60
CA ALA A 378 -3.72 -7.38 27.96
C ALA A 378 -4.75 -8.42 28.46
N GLN A 379 -5.68 -8.84 27.61
CA GLN A 379 -6.64 -9.90 27.95
C GLN A 379 -5.94 -11.22 28.26
N SER A 380 -4.93 -11.61 27.46
CA SER A 380 -4.17 -12.84 27.69
C SER A 380 -3.45 -12.82 29.04
N GLU A 381 -2.85 -11.70 29.43
CA GLU A 381 -2.18 -11.56 30.73
C GLU A 381 -3.19 -11.61 31.88
N ILE A 382 -4.36 -10.96 31.72
CA ILE A 382 -5.45 -11.03 32.70
C ILE A 382 -5.92 -12.48 32.88
N ASP A 383 -6.11 -13.22 31.79
CA ASP A 383 -6.53 -14.61 31.85
C ASP A 383 -5.46 -15.51 32.51
N GLU A 384 -4.19 -15.24 32.27
CA GLU A 384 -3.09 -15.91 32.95
C GLU A 384 -3.08 -15.60 34.46
N ALA A 385 -3.21 -14.33 34.84
CA ALA A 385 -3.30 -13.89 36.23
C ALA A 385 -4.51 -14.53 36.96
N LYS A 386 -5.68 -14.57 36.30
CA LYS A 386 -6.86 -15.28 36.83
C LYS A 386 -6.61 -16.76 37.04
N SER A 387 -5.85 -17.41 36.16
CA SER A 387 -5.61 -18.86 36.23
C SER A 387 -4.87 -19.31 37.50
N ILE A 388 -4.19 -18.38 38.18
CA ILE A 388 -3.50 -18.60 39.45
C ILE A 388 -4.20 -17.94 40.64
N GLY A 389 -5.41 -17.40 40.45
CA GLY A 389 -6.21 -16.80 41.52
C GLY A 389 -5.85 -15.34 41.86
N ALA A 390 -5.19 -14.61 40.96
CA ALA A 390 -4.92 -13.20 41.15
C ALA A 390 -6.20 -12.35 41.11
N ASP A 391 -6.26 -11.30 41.93
CA ASP A 391 -7.29 -10.27 41.84
C ASP A 391 -6.97 -9.32 40.69
N VAL A 392 -7.76 -9.43 39.63
CA VAL A 392 -7.60 -8.68 38.37
C VAL A 392 -8.68 -7.62 38.17
N THR A 393 -9.45 -7.29 39.20
CA THR A 393 -10.63 -6.41 39.08
C THR A 393 -10.30 -5.07 38.42
N ASP A 394 -9.20 -4.44 38.84
CA ASP A 394 -8.75 -3.16 38.27
C ASP A 394 -8.27 -3.30 36.82
N ALA A 395 -7.56 -4.39 36.51
CA ALA A 395 -7.10 -4.68 35.16
C ALA A 395 -8.27 -4.91 34.18
N GLU A 396 -9.30 -5.65 34.61
CA GLU A 396 -10.51 -5.87 33.82
C GLU A 396 -11.30 -4.58 33.59
N SER A 397 -11.45 -3.77 34.63
CA SER A 397 -12.11 -2.46 34.49
C SER A 397 -11.38 -1.61 33.46
N LYS A 398 -10.05 -1.56 33.55
CA LYS A 398 -9.23 -0.76 32.64
C LYS A 398 -9.23 -1.29 31.21
N LEU A 399 -9.27 -2.62 31.03
CA LEU A 399 -9.40 -3.24 29.72
C LEU A 399 -10.77 -2.94 29.08
N ASN A 400 -11.83 -2.85 29.88
CA ASN A 400 -13.15 -2.45 29.37
C ASN A 400 -13.17 -0.98 28.94
N ASP A 401 -12.50 -0.09 29.67
CA ASP A 401 -12.31 1.29 29.22
C ASP A 401 -11.56 1.34 27.88
N ALA A 402 -10.52 0.51 27.71
CA ALA A 402 -9.76 0.42 26.46
C ALA A 402 -10.63 -0.01 25.27
N ARG A 403 -11.52 -0.99 25.47
CA ARG A 403 -12.48 -1.44 24.46
C ARG A 403 -13.47 -0.35 24.08
N ASP A 404 -14.07 0.33 25.06
CA ASP A 404 -15.00 1.43 24.82
C ASP A 404 -14.33 2.61 24.09
N ALA A 405 -13.06 2.91 24.40
CA ALA A 405 -12.28 3.90 23.65
C ALA A 405 -12.01 3.46 22.21
N LEU A 406 -11.69 2.18 21.98
CA LEU A 406 -11.48 1.63 20.64
C LEU A 406 -12.75 1.76 19.79
N ASP A 407 -13.90 1.36 20.32
CA ASP A 407 -15.20 1.42 19.62
C ASP A 407 -15.59 2.88 19.29
N LYS A 408 -15.14 3.85 20.09
CA LYS A 408 -15.31 5.30 19.85
C LYS A 408 -14.29 5.90 18.88
N GLY A 409 -13.34 5.11 18.38
CA GLY A 409 -12.26 5.59 17.51
C GLY A 409 -11.15 6.37 18.24
N ASN A 410 -11.08 6.29 19.56
CA ASN A 410 -10.06 6.97 20.39
C ASN A 410 -8.83 6.08 20.58
N TYR A 411 -8.12 5.79 19.49
CA TYR A 411 -7.05 4.77 19.46
C TYR A 411 -5.90 5.04 20.45
N GLU A 412 -5.50 6.30 20.65
CA GLU A 412 -4.43 6.66 21.60
C GLU A 412 -4.82 6.32 23.05
N TYR A 413 -6.04 6.69 23.47
CA TYR A 413 -6.54 6.37 24.80
C TYR A 413 -6.75 4.87 24.99
N ALA A 414 -7.31 4.20 23.97
CA ALA A 414 -7.50 2.76 23.99
C ALA A 414 -6.18 2.01 24.18
N ARG A 415 -5.13 2.39 23.45
CA ARG A 415 -3.79 1.80 23.58
C ARG A 415 -3.19 2.04 24.96
N SER A 416 -3.23 3.29 25.45
CA SER A 416 -2.73 3.63 26.78
C SER A 416 -3.45 2.83 27.88
N TRP A 417 -4.76 2.65 27.78
CA TRP A 417 -5.52 1.91 28.78
C TRP A 417 -5.32 0.40 28.65
N ALA A 418 -5.10 -0.13 27.45
CA ALA A 418 -4.70 -1.52 27.27
C ALA A 418 -3.33 -1.80 27.91
N ASP A 419 -2.36 -0.90 27.75
CA ASP A 419 -1.06 -1.00 28.42
C ASP A 419 -1.21 -0.90 29.95
N ASP A 420 -2.02 0.03 30.45
CA ASP A 420 -2.31 0.11 31.89
C ASP A 420 -2.93 -1.19 32.41
N ALA A 421 -3.91 -1.76 31.68
CA ALA A 421 -4.55 -3.03 32.04
C ALA A 421 -3.55 -4.20 32.06
N LEU A 422 -2.63 -4.23 31.09
CA LEU A 422 -1.57 -5.23 31.02
C LEU A 422 -0.65 -5.14 32.25
N GLU A 423 -0.20 -3.94 32.62
CA GLU A 423 0.69 -3.75 33.77
C GLU A 423 -0.04 -4.05 35.10
N LEU A 424 -1.31 -3.67 35.23
CA LEU A 424 -2.16 -4.05 36.37
C LEU A 424 -2.27 -5.58 36.50
N ALA A 425 -2.41 -6.30 35.39
CA ALA A 425 -2.51 -7.75 35.38
C ALA A 425 -1.20 -8.45 35.76
N LYS A 426 -0.05 -7.97 35.26
CA LYS A 426 1.28 -8.50 35.59
C LYS A 426 1.62 -8.37 37.08
N HIS A 427 1.14 -7.30 37.72
CA HIS A 427 1.40 -7.02 39.14
C HIS A 427 0.21 -7.34 40.05
N ALA A 428 -0.79 -8.06 39.54
CA ALA A 428 -1.98 -8.43 40.29
C ALA A 428 -1.64 -9.23 41.55
N SER A 429 -2.38 -8.99 42.63
CA SER A 429 -2.18 -9.67 43.90
C SER A 429 -2.80 -11.07 43.88
N VAL A 430 -2.02 -12.09 44.21
CA VAL A 430 -2.47 -13.49 44.30
C VAL A 430 -2.90 -13.89 45.72
N GLY A 431 -2.65 -13.04 46.71
CA GLY A 431 -2.95 -13.36 48.11
C GLY A 431 -2.03 -14.44 48.67
N SER A 432 -2.56 -15.31 49.54
CA SER A 432 -1.75 -16.30 50.26
C SER A 432 -1.33 -17.47 49.37
N VAL A 433 -0.02 -17.71 49.25
CA VAL A 433 0.55 -18.77 48.41
C VAL A 433 1.54 -19.63 49.19
N LYS A 434 1.55 -20.94 48.94
CA LYS A 434 2.56 -21.86 49.46
C LYS A 434 3.86 -21.76 48.67
N ILE A 435 4.99 -21.92 49.36
CA ILE A 435 6.32 -21.82 48.73
C ILE A 435 6.52 -22.89 47.67
N ILE A 436 5.98 -24.10 47.89
CA ILE A 436 6.07 -25.17 46.90
C ILE A 436 5.37 -24.81 45.58
N ASP A 437 4.21 -24.13 45.64
CA ASP A 437 3.45 -23.71 44.46
C ASP A 437 4.12 -22.53 43.75
N LEU A 438 4.65 -21.57 44.51
CA LEU A 438 5.47 -20.47 43.97
C LEU A 438 6.65 -21.00 43.16
N LYS A 439 7.34 -22.02 43.65
CA LYS A 439 8.47 -22.63 42.93
C LYS A 439 8.02 -23.44 41.72
N ALA A 440 6.95 -24.23 41.86
CA ALA A 440 6.44 -25.09 40.79
C ALA A 440 5.91 -24.28 39.60
N LEU A 441 5.34 -23.10 39.85
CA LEU A 441 4.74 -22.22 38.85
C LEU A 441 5.46 -20.87 38.75
N ALA A 442 6.77 -20.85 38.99
CA ALA A 442 7.55 -19.63 39.15
C ALA A 442 7.34 -18.60 38.03
N THR A 443 7.28 -19.04 36.77
CA THR A 443 7.06 -18.14 35.62
C THR A 443 5.70 -17.45 35.65
N LYS A 444 4.65 -18.10 36.17
CA LYS A 444 3.31 -17.53 36.26
C LYS A 444 3.18 -16.51 37.41
N TYR A 445 3.95 -16.71 38.47
CA TYR A 445 3.98 -15.81 39.62
C TYR A 445 4.96 -14.65 39.45
N ASP A 446 5.77 -14.64 38.38
CA ASP A 446 6.79 -13.62 38.18
C ASP A 446 6.16 -12.22 38.19
N GLN A 447 6.80 -11.32 38.93
CA GLN A 447 6.42 -9.92 39.14
C GLN A 447 5.07 -9.68 39.85
N ARG A 448 4.38 -10.74 40.27
CA ARG A 448 3.10 -10.63 40.99
C ARG A 448 3.30 -10.47 42.48
N THR A 449 2.35 -9.79 43.10
CA THR A 449 2.31 -9.62 44.55
C THR A 449 1.77 -10.88 45.21
N VAL A 450 2.55 -11.47 46.10
CA VAL A 450 2.22 -12.72 46.81
C VAL A 450 2.34 -12.50 48.31
N VAL A 451 1.54 -13.24 49.09
CA VAL A 451 1.61 -13.28 50.54
C VAL A 451 2.09 -14.66 50.97
N VAL A 452 3.24 -14.73 51.64
CA VAL A 452 3.84 -15.98 52.11
C VAL A 452 3.96 -15.93 53.62
N SER A 453 3.40 -16.93 54.30
CA SER A 453 3.50 -17.06 55.75
C SER A 453 4.46 -18.19 56.12
N GLY A 454 5.45 -17.90 56.96
CA GLY A 454 6.45 -18.90 57.33
C GLY A 454 7.27 -18.50 58.54
N THR A 455 8.27 -19.33 58.87
CA THR A 455 9.22 -19.09 59.94
C THR A 455 10.52 -18.55 59.34
N ILE A 456 11.06 -17.49 59.92
CA ILE A 456 12.33 -16.90 59.48
C ILE A 456 13.49 -17.84 59.81
N ARG A 457 14.36 -18.03 58.83
CA ARG A 457 15.62 -18.78 58.85
C ARG A 457 16.72 -17.89 58.27
N ASP A 458 17.96 -18.09 58.71
CA ASP A 458 19.17 -17.54 58.07
C ASP A 458 19.04 -16.04 57.73
N ILE A 459 18.88 -15.20 58.76
CA ILE A 459 18.74 -13.75 58.59
C ILE A 459 20.10 -13.07 58.44
N GLU A 460 20.26 -12.33 57.33
CA GLU A 460 21.44 -11.54 57.02
C GLU A 460 21.08 -10.07 56.89
N THR A 461 21.88 -9.20 57.52
CA THR A 461 21.75 -7.75 57.35
C THR A 461 22.72 -7.28 56.27
N VAL A 462 22.20 -6.61 55.25
CA VAL A 462 23.03 -6.00 54.20
C VAL A 462 23.15 -4.52 54.50
N TYR A 463 24.34 -4.10 54.93
CA TYR A 463 24.61 -2.72 55.34
C TYR A 463 24.21 -1.72 54.24
N GLY A 464 23.24 -0.85 54.54
CA GLY A 464 22.70 0.15 53.62
C GLY A 464 21.70 -0.36 52.58
N LYS A 465 21.29 -1.64 52.60
CA LYS A 465 20.36 -2.24 51.62
C LYS A 465 19.22 -3.09 52.23
N GLY A 466 19.07 -3.09 53.56
CA GLY A 466 18.01 -3.83 54.26
C GLY A 466 18.42 -5.23 54.70
N TYR A 467 17.50 -6.18 54.62
CA TYR A 467 17.62 -7.53 55.14
C TYR A 467 17.34 -8.57 54.07
N THR A 468 18.09 -9.66 54.11
CA THR A 468 17.81 -10.88 53.35
C THR A 468 17.60 -12.01 54.33
N PHE A 469 16.55 -12.80 54.18
CA PHE A 469 16.31 -13.97 55.02
C PHE A 469 15.64 -15.10 54.24
N ALA A 470 15.79 -16.34 54.73
CA ALA A 470 15.02 -17.47 54.23
C ALA A 470 13.70 -17.59 55.01
N LEU A 471 12.60 -17.82 54.31
CA LEU A 471 11.29 -18.05 54.90
C LEU A 471 10.88 -19.51 54.65
N ASP A 472 10.57 -20.24 55.71
CA ASP A 472 10.16 -21.65 55.67
C ASP A 472 8.68 -21.81 56.07
N ASP A 473 7.84 -22.22 55.13
CA ASP A 473 6.41 -22.46 55.36
C ASP A 473 6.06 -23.94 55.65
N GLY A 474 7.08 -24.80 55.76
CA GLY A 474 6.96 -26.26 55.91
C GLY A 474 6.77 -27.02 54.59
N THR A 475 6.56 -26.32 53.46
CA THR A 475 6.49 -26.89 52.12
C THR A 475 7.75 -26.58 51.29
N GLY A 476 8.51 -25.58 51.69
CA GLY A 476 9.82 -25.23 51.15
C GLY A 476 10.40 -23.98 51.79
N MET A 477 11.60 -23.59 51.35
CA MET A 477 12.23 -22.33 51.74
C MET A 477 12.32 -21.36 50.58
N ILE A 478 12.04 -20.08 50.80
CA ILE A 478 12.19 -19.01 49.79
C ILE A 478 13.04 -17.88 50.34
N SER A 479 13.86 -17.26 49.50
CA SER A 479 14.63 -16.07 49.91
C SER A 479 13.74 -14.84 49.84
N VAL A 480 13.80 -13.99 50.86
CA VAL A 480 13.07 -12.73 50.96
C VAL A 480 14.08 -11.59 51.07
N VAL A 481 13.89 -10.54 50.27
CA VAL A 481 14.65 -9.29 50.36
C VAL A 481 13.72 -8.19 50.84
N TYR A 482 14.08 -7.50 51.91
CA TYR A 482 13.25 -6.46 52.52
C TYR A 482 14.08 -5.22 52.84
N GLU A 483 13.74 -4.07 52.24
CA GLU A 483 14.48 -2.81 52.44
C GLU A 483 13.98 -1.99 53.65
N GLY A 484 12.93 -2.44 54.34
CA GLY A 484 12.39 -1.76 55.52
C GLY A 484 13.09 -2.13 56.84
N GLY A 485 12.67 -1.49 57.94
CA GLY A 485 13.12 -1.86 59.28
C GLY A 485 12.39 -3.12 59.77
N LEU A 486 13.13 -4.14 60.20
CA LEU A 486 12.52 -5.38 60.73
C LEU A 486 12.01 -5.26 62.18
N GLY A 487 12.31 -4.18 62.91
CA GLY A 487 11.93 -4.05 64.32
C GLY A 487 12.48 -5.19 65.20
N ASP A 488 11.65 -5.80 66.04
CA ASP A 488 11.97 -6.95 66.93
C ASP A 488 11.81 -8.33 66.24
N ILE A 489 11.91 -8.40 64.92
CA ILE A 489 11.82 -9.67 64.19
C ILE A 489 13.18 -10.39 64.22
N GLN A 490 13.18 -11.65 64.66
CA GLN A 490 14.36 -12.49 64.83
C GLN A 490 14.21 -13.84 64.12
N GLU A 491 15.32 -14.57 63.99
CA GLU A 491 15.28 -15.95 63.52
C GLU A 491 14.34 -16.81 64.40
N GLY A 492 13.53 -17.66 63.77
CA GLY A 492 12.51 -18.46 64.44
C GLY A 492 11.16 -17.77 64.61
N ASP A 493 11.06 -16.46 64.34
CA ASP A 493 9.77 -15.78 64.32
C ASP A 493 8.91 -16.26 63.15
N LYS A 494 7.60 -16.39 63.42
CA LYS A 494 6.61 -16.58 62.37
C LYS A 494 6.19 -15.23 61.83
N VAL A 495 6.26 -15.07 60.53
CA VAL A 495 5.91 -13.82 59.85
C VAL A 495 5.03 -14.08 58.62
N MET A 496 4.28 -13.06 58.23
CA MET A 496 3.66 -12.92 56.93
C MET A 496 4.46 -11.90 56.11
N VAL A 497 4.88 -12.31 54.92
CA VAL A 497 5.61 -11.46 53.97
C VAL A 497 4.69 -11.19 52.80
N SER A 498 4.50 -9.92 52.44
CA SER A 498 3.84 -9.53 51.20
C SER A 498 4.82 -8.77 50.30
N GLY A 499 4.89 -9.15 49.04
CA GLY A 499 5.77 -8.49 48.07
C GLY A 499 5.79 -9.17 46.70
N ALA A 500 6.56 -8.60 45.79
CA ALA A 500 6.67 -9.09 44.41
C ALA A 500 7.59 -10.31 44.33
N PHE A 501 7.11 -11.41 43.73
CA PHE A 501 7.94 -12.58 43.46
C PHE A 501 8.79 -12.38 42.20
N GLN A 502 10.06 -12.79 42.25
CA GLN A 502 11.00 -12.74 41.12
C GLN A 502 11.44 -14.15 40.77
N ALA A 503 10.96 -14.68 39.64
CA ALA A 503 11.23 -16.04 39.19
C ALA A 503 12.71 -16.29 38.87
N SER A 504 13.39 -15.29 38.30
CA SER A 504 14.80 -15.37 37.90
C SER A 504 15.76 -15.63 39.07
N THR A 505 15.41 -15.14 40.26
CA THR A 505 16.21 -15.28 41.48
C THR A 505 15.55 -16.20 42.52
N GLY A 506 14.29 -16.56 42.32
CA GLY A 506 13.49 -17.33 43.27
C GLY A 506 13.28 -16.58 44.59
N THR A 507 13.18 -15.25 44.53
CA THR A 507 13.09 -14.38 45.71
C THR A 507 11.76 -13.63 45.78
N VAL A 508 11.34 -13.23 46.98
CA VAL A 508 10.27 -12.26 47.19
C VAL A 508 10.89 -10.94 47.61
N ALA A 509 10.73 -9.91 46.77
CA ALA A 509 11.02 -8.54 47.13
C ALA A 509 9.87 -8.02 48.01
N ALA A 510 10.05 -8.12 49.32
CA ALA A 510 9.04 -7.79 50.31
C ALA A 510 8.77 -6.29 50.37
N GLU A 511 7.49 -5.93 50.29
CA GLU A 511 7.00 -4.60 50.63
C GLU A 511 6.66 -4.50 52.12
N THR A 512 6.16 -5.60 52.70
CA THR A 512 5.81 -5.66 54.12
C THR A 512 6.20 -7.01 54.74
N VAL A 513 6.60 -6.96 56.02
CA VAL A 513 6.85 -8.13 56.86
C VAL A 513 6.16 -7.91 58.20
N GLN A 514 5.28 -8.83 58.61
CA GLN A 514 4.50 -8.72 59.85
C GLN A 514 4.63 -9.97 60.71
N LYS A 515 4.91 -9.81 62.01
CA LYS A 515 5.04 -10.92 62.96
C LYS A 515 3.68 -11.49 63.35
N SER A 516 3.51 -12.80 63.16
CA SER A 516 2.26 -13.51 63.47
C SER A 516 2.14 -13.73 64.99
N GLY A 517 1.22 -13.00 65.66
CA GLY A 517 0.90 -13.22 67.08
C GLY A 517 0.81 -11.99 67.99
N VAL A 518 0.93 -10.76 67.47
CA VAL A 518 0.67 -9.54 68.27
C VAL A 518 -0.80 -9.15 68.12
N GLY A 519 -1.58 -9.25 69.19
CA GLY A 519 -3.01 -8.96 69.19
C GLY A 519 -3.37 -7.48 69.04
N GLY A 520 -4.43 -7.22 68.26
CA GLY A 520 -5.18 -5.95 68.13
C GLY A 520 -5.09 -5.39 66.71
N VAL A 521 -6.14 -5.23 65.90
CA VAL A 521 -7.62 -5.16 66.04
C VAL A 521 -8.23 -5.76 64.75
N PRO A 522 -9.37 -6.48 64.79
CA PRO A 522 -10.03 -6.93 63.56
C PRO A 522 -10.59 -5.72 62.81
N GLY A 523 -10.03 -5.43 61.63
CA GLY A 523 -10.46 -4.31 60.80
C GLY A 523 -9.43 -3.81 59.77
N PHE A 524 -8.18 -4.29 59.82
CA PHE A 524 -7.09 -3.80 58.94
C PHE A 524 -6.79 -4.65 57.70
N GLU A 525 -7.56 -5.71 57.44
CA GLU A 525 -7.39 -6.54 56.22
C GLU A 525 -7.91 -5.85 54.94
N ALA A 526 -8.56 -4.69 55.04
CA ALA A 526 -9.26 -4.06 53.91
C ALA A 526 -8.58 -2.81 53.29
N ILE A 527 -7.40 -2.35 53.76
CA ILE A 527 -6.88 -1.02 53.35
C ILE A 527 -5.58 -1.06 52.52
N PHE A 528 -4.86 -2.17 52.42
CA PHE A 528 -3.53 -2.17 51.77
C PHE A 528 -3.51 -2.39 50.24
N ALA A 529 -4.65 -2.47 49.57
CA ALA A 529 -4.70 -2.61 48.10
C ALA A 529 -4.36 -1.31 47.32
N ILE A 530 -4.45 -0.13 47.93
CA ILE A 530 -4.47 1.14 47.16
C ILE A 530 -3.11 1.87 47.12
N ALA A 531 -2.17 1.59 48.03
CA ALA A 531 -0.91 2.37 48.13
C ALA A 531 0.27 1.83 47.29
N GLY A 532 0.28 0.53 46.94
CA GLY A 532 1.35 -0.09 46.14
C GLY A 532 1.37 0.36 44.67
N LEU A 533 0.18 0.53 44.07
CA LEU A 533 0.01 0.86 42.65
C LEU A 533 0.59 2.22 42.25
N LEU A 534 0.48 3.24 43.11
CA LEU A 534 1.02 4.58 42.83
C LEU A 534 2.54 4.65 42.94
N THR A 535 3.17 3.78 43.76
CA THR A 535 4.61 3.83 44.02
C THR A 535 5.41 3.11 42.93
N VAL A 536 4.89 1.99 42.40
CA VAL A 536 5.51 1.27 41.28
C VAL A 536 5.36 2.04 39.97
N ALA A 537 4.20 2.65 39.71
CA ALA A 537 4.01 3.53 38.55
C ALA A 537 4.95 4.77 38.59
N TYR A 538 5.19 5.33 39.78
CA TYR A 538 6.11 6.44 39.98
C TYR A 538 7.59 6.04 39.77
N LEU A 539 7.98 4.84 40.22
CA LEU A 539 9.35 4.33 40.05
C LEU A 539 9.67 3.89 38.61
N ILE A 540 8.69 3.37 37.86
CA ILE A 540 8.85 3.00 36.45
C ILE A 540 8.90 4.25 35.55
N ARG A 541 8.08 5.28 35.80
CA ARG A 541 8.09 6.53 35.03
C ARG A 541 9.42 7.28 35.14
N ARG A 542 10.07 7.25 36.31
CA ARG A 542 11.38 7.90 36.53
C ARG A 542 12.56 7.18 35.84
N ARG A 543 12.38 5.93 35.40
CA ARG A 543 13.41 5.14 34.70
C ARG A 543 13.40 5.30 33.18
N LYS A 544 12.31 5.83 32.60
CA LYS A 544 12.21 6.14 31.16
C LYS A 544 12.68 7.56 30.79
N GLU A 545 12.86 8.44 31.78
CA GLU A 545 13.31 9.83 31.60
C GLU A 545 14.80 10.06 31.98
N GLY A 546 15.59 8.98 32.08
CA GLY A 546 17.01 9.02 32.46
C GLY A 546 17.95 8.46 31.40
#